data_AF-A0A3B9N4X6-F1
#
_entry.id   AF-A0A3B9N4X6-F1
#
_cell.length_a   1.000
_cell.length_b   1.000
_cell.length_c   1.000
_cell.angle_alpha   90.00
_cell.angle_beta   90.00
_cell.angle_gamma   90.00
#
_symmetry.space_group_name_H-M   'P 1'
#
loop_
_entity.id
_entity.type
_entity.pdbx_description
1 polymer ?
#
loop_
_entity_poly.entity_id
_entity_poly.type
_entity_poly.pdbx_seq_one_letter_code
_entity_poly.pdbx_strand_id
1 'polypeptide(L)'
;MIENLKNSIKILKQKVRFNLDLIHQYELEVKEILKEPVSEDRSEKLSHRFLFSKKILNENADAIKLQREIMNYLENYHNDIVDFSKMTESNRDTNNSVEQENEIVEISKDDYFNLTIKGEIMFDVHHPYFNDECFLNSLLSYFISVENYEMCSQIVELDKSKNLS
;
A
#
# COMPACT_ATOMS: atom_id res chain seq x y z
N MET A 1 16.30 3.95 8.19
CA MET A 1 15.62 2.87 7.41
C MET A 1 15.48 1.55 8.17
N ILE A 2 16.57 0.93 8.63
CA ILE A 2 16.54 -0.37 9.35
C ILE A 2 15.61 -0.33 10.57
N GLU A 3 15.63 0.76 11.32
CA GLU A 3 14.79 0.95 12.50
C GLU A 3 13.29 1.01 12.15
N ASN A 4 12.93 1.62 11.01
CA ASN A 4 11.55 1.67 10.52
C ASN A 4 11.05 0.28 10.10
N LEU A 5 11.90 -0.53 9.48
CA LEU A 5 11.57 -1.93 9.14
C LEU A 5 11.40 -2.79 10.39
N LYS A 6 12.26 -2.61 11.41
CA LYS A 6 12.09 -3.26 12.73
C LYS A 6 10.80 -2.83 13.43
N ASN A 7 10.46 -1.54 13.37
CA ASN A 7 9.19 -1.01 13.90
C ASN A 7 7.98 -1.57 13.16
N SER A 8 8.07 -1.72 11.84
CA SER A 8 7.02 -2.34 11.01
C SER A 8 6.77 -3.80 11.42
N ILE A 9 7.83 -4.59 11.66
CA ILE A 9 7.70 -5.95 12.21
C ILE A 9 7.00 -5.92 13.57
N LYS A 10 7.33 -4.97 14.44
CA LYS A 10 6.71 -4.85 15.77
C LYS A 10 5.20 -4.56 15.67
N ILE A 11 4.80 -3.65 14.79
CA ILE A 11 3.38 -3.34 14.53
C ILE A 11 2.66 -4.56 13.98
N LEU A 12 3.25 -5.26 12.99
CA LEU A 12 2.66 -6.47 12.43
C LEU A 12 2.48 -7.56 13.49
N LYS A 13 3.44 -7.74 14.42
CA LYS A 13 3.32 -8.66 15.55
C LYS A 13 2.18 -8.27 16.50
N GLN A 14 2.03 -6.98 16.79
CA GLN A 14 0.92 -6.47 17.61
C GLN A 14 -0.42 -6.73 16.94
N LYS A 15 -0.54 -6.46 15.63
CA LYS A 15 -1.74 -6.74 14.85
C LYS A 15 -2.12 -8.22 14.90
N VAL A 16 -1.15 -9.12 14.73
CA VAL A 16 -1.40 -10.58 14.83
C VAL A 16 -1.93 -10.97 16.21
N ARG A 17 -1.36 -10.43 17.29
CA ARG A 17 -1.83 -10.69 18.66
C ARG A 17 -3.25 -10.18 18.88
N PHE A 18 -3.51 -8.94 18.51
CA PHE A 18 -4.84 -8.34 18.60
C PHE A 18 -5.90 -9.15 17.84
N ASN A 19 -5.56 -9.60 16.64
CA ASN A 19 -6.43 -10.43 15.83
C ASN A 19 -6.70 -11.81 16.47
N LEU A 20 -5.74 -12.40 17.17
CA LEU A 20 -5.94 -13.63 17.93
C LEU A 20 -6.87 -13.41 19.13
N ASP A 21 -6.72 -12.29 19.84
CA ASP A 21 -7.61 -11.92 20.95
C ASP A 21 -9.05 -11.73 20.46
N LEU A 22 -9.25 -11.08 19.31
CA LEU A 22 -10.56 -10.95 18.66
C LEU A 22 -11.16 -12.31 18.29
N ILE A 23 -10.37 -13.22 17.70
CA ILE A 23 -10.84 -14.57 17.38
C ILE A 23 -11.27 -15.31 18.65
N HIS A 24 -10.52 -15.16 19.74
CA HIS A 24 -10.89 -15.77 21.02
C HIS A 24 -12.21 -15.20 21.57
N GLN A 25 -12.41 -13.88 21.46
CA GLN A 25 -13.70 -13.26 21.81
C GLN A 25 -14.85 -13.81 20.95
N TYR A 26 -14.66 -13.93 19.63
CA TYR A 26 -15.67 -14.53 18.77
C TYR A 26 -15.92 -16.01 19.07
N GLU A 27 -14.90 -16.75 19.49
CA GLU A 27 -15.08 -18.13 19.94
C GLU A 27 -15.99 -18.19 21.18
N LEU A 28 -15.81 -17.28 22.14
CA LEU A 28 -16.68 -17.18 23.32
C LEU A 28 -18.11 -16.80 22.93
N GLU A 29 -18.29 -15.82 22.05
CA GLU A 29 -19.61 -15.46 21.55
C GLU A 29 -20.29 -16.61 20.81
N VAL A 30 -19.55 -17.35 19.98
CA VAL A 30 -20.04 -18.54 19.30
C VAL A 30 -20.48 -19.60 20.33
N LYS A 31 -19.72 -19.81 21.40
CA LYS A 31 -20.12 -20.74 22.49
C LYS A 31 -21.42 -20.30 23.17
N GLU A 32 -21.65 -19.00 23.34
CA GLU A 32 -22.92 -18.49 23.87
C GLU A 32 -24.08 -18.68 22.88
N ILE A 33 -23.90 -18.34 21.61
CA ILE A 33 -24.89 -18.57 20.54
C ILE A 33 -25.23 -20.06 20.43
N LEU A 34 -24.27 -20.95 20.68
CA LEU A 34 -24.51 -22.39 20.63
C LEU A 34 -25.45 -22.89 21.74
N LYS A 35 -25.64 -22.15 22.84
CA LYS A 35 -26.61 -22.47 23.92
C LYS A 35 -28.05 -22.14 23.55
N GLU A 36 -28.26 -21.27 22.56
CA GLU A 36 -29.60 -20.95 22.04
C GLU A 36 -30.18 -22.14 21.26
N PRO A 37 -31.52 -22.32 21.25
CA PRO A 37 -32.15 -23.36 20.45
C PRO A 37 -31.86 -23.18 18.96
N VAL A 38 -31.80 -24.29 18.23
CA VAL A 38 -31.50 -24.27 16.79
C VAL A 38 -32.59 -23.49 16.05
N SER A 39 -32.20 -22.37 15.44
CA SER A 39 -33.06 -21.53 14.61
C SER A 39 -32.29 -21.11 13.34
N GLU A 40 -33.02 -20.62 12.34
CA GLU A 40 -32.43 -20.09 11.11
C GLU A 40 -31.57 -18.85 11.40
N ASP A 41 -32.07 -17.95 12.25
CA ASP A 41 -31.36 -16.76 12.76
C ASP A 41 -30.05 -17.11 13.50
N ARG A 42 -30.05 -18.18 14.30
CA ARG A 42 -28.84 -18.69 14.96
C ARG A 42 -27.80 -19.17 13.95
N SER A 43 -28.22 -19.92 12.94
CA SER A 43 -27.34 -20.46 11.89
C SER A 43 -26.71 -19.34 11.06
N GLU A 44 -27.46 -18.28 10.78
CA GLU A 44 -26.97 -17.09 10.07
C GLU A 44 -25.92 -16.33 10.90
N LYS A 45 -26.19 -16.07 12.19
CA LYS A 45 -25.23 -15.45 13.12
C LYS A 45 -23.93 -16.23 13.23
N LEU A 46 -24.02 -17.56 13.31
CA LEU A 46 -22.86 -18.44 13.38
C LEU A 46 -22.03 -18.36 12.10
N SER A 47 -22.69 -18.39 10.95
CA SER A 47 -22.05 -18.32 9.63
C SER A 47 -21.34 -16.99 9.44
N HIS A 48 -21.97 -15.88 9.83
CA HIS A 48 -21.37 -14.55 9.78
C HIS A 48 -20.12 -14.45 10.67
N ARG A 49 -20.18 -14.94 11.91
CA ARG A 49 -19.02 -14.98 12.82
C ARG A 49 -17.89 -15.85 12.28
N PHE A 50 -18.21 -17.00 11.68
CA PHE A 50 -17.22 -17.87 11.05
C PHE A 50 -16.50 -17.19 9.87
N LEU A 51 -17.24 -16.54 8.98
CA LEU A 51 -16.66 -15.82 7.84
C LEU A 51 -15.72 -14.70 8.30
N PHE A 52 -16.11 -13.96 9.33
CA PHE A 52 -15.29 -12.88 9.88
C PHE A 52 -14.01 -13.41 10.53
N SER A 53 -14.11 -14.47 11.36
CA SER A 53 -12.94 -15.14 11.93
C SER A 53 -11.99 -15.68 10.85
N LYS A 54 -12.54 -16.25 9.77
CA LYS A 54 -11.74 -16.72 8.62
C LYS A 54 -11.00 -15.57 7.93
N LYS A 55 -11.65 -14.42 7.74
CA LYS A 55 -11.00 -13.23 7.17
C LYS A 55 -9.82 -12.76 8.03
N ILE A 56 -10.02 -12.66 9.35
CA ILE A 56 -8.95 -12.24 10.28
C ILE A 56 -7.77 -13.23 10.26
N LEU A 57 -8.04 -14.53 10.18
CA LEU A 57 -6.99 -15.55 10.07
C LEU A 57 -6.16 -15.38 8.78
N ASN A 58 -6.81 -15.07 7.66
CA ASN A 58 -6.11 -14.80 6.41
C ASN A 58 -5.24 -13.54 6.52
N GLU A 59 -5.77 -12.45 7.10
CA GLU A 59 -4.99 -11.24 7.34
C GLU A 59 -3.77 -11.50 8.24
N ASN A 60 -3.90 -12.39 9.24
CA ASN A 60 -2.78 -12.81 10.07
C ASN A 60 -1.75 -13.62 9.28
N ALA A 61 -2.18 -14.50 8.39
CA ALA A 61 -1.27 -15.28 7.54
C ALA A 61 -0.45 -14.35 6.63
N ASP A 62 -1.08 -13.36 6.02
CA ASP A 62 -0.42 -12.36 5.18
C ASP A 62 0.55 -11.48 5.99
N ALA A 63 0.13 -11.04 7.19
CA ALA A 63 0.98 -10.27 8.08
C ALA A 63 2.24 -11.06 8.52
N ILE A 64 2.11 -12.37 8.76
CA ILE A 64 3.24 -13.24 9.10
C ILE A 64 4.15 -13.44 7.89
N LYS A 65 3.59 -13.61 6.69
CA LYS A 65 4.36 -13.71 5.45
C LYS A 65 5.22 -12.46 5.24
N LEU A 66 4.61 -11.28 5.36
CA LEU A 66 5.33 -10.01 5.24
C LEU A 66 6.41 -9.86 6.31
N GLN A 67 6.14 -10.25 7.56
CA GLN A 67 7.17 -10.26 8.62
C GLN A 67 8.38 -11.11 8.23
N ARG A 68 8.18 -12.30 7.64
CA ARG A 68 9.26 -13.17 7.19
C ARG A 68 10.04 -12.56 6.04
N GLU A 69 9.37 -11.96 5.07
CA GLU A 69 10.02 -11.30 3.93
C GLU A 69 10.88 -10.12 4.39
N ILE A 70 10.38 -9.28 5.29
CA ILE A 70 11.16 -8.17 5.87
C ILE A 70 12.37 -8.72 6.65
N MET A 71 12.18 -9.79 7.43
CA MET A 71 13.28 -10.39 8.20
C MET A 71 14.36 -10.97 7.29
N ASN A 72 13.96 -11.70 6.25
CA ASN A 72 14.89 -12.24 5.24
C ASN A 72 15.65 -11.11 4.51
N TYR A 73 14.97 -10.02 4.16
CA TYR A 73 15.62 -8.87 3.54
C TYR A 73 16.66 -8.24 4.49
N LEU A 74 16.30 -8.04 5.76
CA LEU A 74 17.21 -7.50 6.77
C LEU A 74 18.40 -8.42 7.05
N GLU A 75 18.24 -9.74 6.99
CA GLU A 75 19.32 -10.71 7.20
C GLU A 75 20.26 -10.78 5.99
N ASN A 76 19.70 -10.86 4.77
CA ASN A 76 20.49 -11.05 3.55
C ASN A 76 21.24 -9.79 3.11
N TYR A 77 20.66 -8.61 3.36
CA TYR A 77 21.19 -7.33 2.87
C TYR A 77 21.61 -6.40 4.01
N HIS A 78 21.85 -6.94 5.22
CA HIS A 78 22.17 -6.13 6.39
C HIS A 78 23.32 -5.14 6.13
N ASN A 79 24.42 -5.66 5.57
CA ASN A 79 25.63 -4.87 5.33
C ASN A 79 25.40 -3.84 4.23
N ASP A 80 24.75 -4.22 3.13
CA ASP A 80 24.44 -3.31 2.02
C ASP A 80 23.54 -2.15 2.47
N ILE A 81 22.55 -2.41 3.33
CA ILE A 81 21.67 -1.39 3.88
C ILE A 81 22.44 -0.46 4.83
N VAL A 82 23.35 -1.01 5.65
CA VAL A 82 24.18 -0.22 6.57
C VAL A 82 25.15 0.67 5.78
N ASP A 83 25.78 0.14 4.74
CA ASP A 83 26.74 0.87 3.91
C ASP A 83 26.03 1.95 3.06
N PHE A 84 24.83 1.65 2.56
CA PHE A 84 23.97 2.66 1.94
C PHE A 84 23.59 3.78 2.91
N SER A 85 23.21 3.45 4.16
CA SER A 85 22.88 4.47 5.19
C SER A 85 24.08 5.39 5.45
N LYS A 86 25.28 4.84 5.57
CA LYS A 86 26.52 5.62 5.77
C LYS A 86 26.85 6.52 4.58
N MET A 87 26.61 6.06 3.35
CA MET A 87 26.80 6.86 2.13
C MET A 87 25.81 8.04 2.07
N THR A 88 24.56 7.84 2.50
CA THR A 88 23.58 8.93 2.57
C THR A 88 23.87 9.92 3.70
N GLU A 89 24.45 9.47 4.82
CA GLU A 89 24.84 10.33 5.95
C GLU A 89 26.10 11.16 5.64
N SER A 90 27.10 10.60 4.95
CA SER A 90 28.34 11.33 4.59
C SER A 90 28.13 12.47 3.58
N ASN A 91 27.02 12.45 2.84
CA ASN A 91 26.67 13.53 1.91
C ASN A 91 25.93 14.71 2.60
N ARG A 92 25.53 14.58 3.88
CA ARG A 92 24.83 15.64 4.61
C ARG A 92 25.75 16.69 5.23
N ASP A 93 27.04 16.40 5.40
CA ASP A 93 27.99 17.32 6.04
C ASP A 93 28.48 18.48 5.14
N THR A 94 28.04 18.56 3.87
CA THR A 94 28.46 19.65 2.96
C THR A 94 27.44 20.80 2.84
N ASN A 95 26.18 20.64 3.23
CA ASN A 95 25.18 21.71 3.09
C ASN A 95 24.37 21.89 4.38
N ASN A 96 24.85 22.78 5.24
CA ASN A 96 24.07 23.31 6.35
C ASN A 96 22.93 24.21 5.85
N SER A 97 21.78 24.09 6.53
CA SER A 97 20.60 24.97 6.58
C SER A 97 19.56 24.75 5.47
N VAL A 98 18.44 24.10 5.81
CA VAL A 98 17.11 24.71 5.98
C VAL A 98 16.10 23.59 6.35
N GLU A 99 15.49 23.79 7.51
CA GLU A 99 14.12 23.45 7.96
C GLU A 99 13.50 22.04 7.75
N GLN A 100 12.87 21.61 8.85
CA GLN A 100 12.00 20.44 8.94
C GLN A 100 10.82 20.55 7.96
N GLU A 101 10.78 19.73 6.93
CA GLU A 101 9.52 19.35 6.30
C GLU A 101 9.54 17.85 5.98
N ASN A 102 8.37 17.23 6.11
CA ASN A 102 8.12 15.84 5.77
C ASN A 102 8.70 15.54 4.37
N GLU A 103 9.74 14.69 4.28
CA GLU A 103 10.16 14.09 3.02
C GLU A 103 9.01 13.18 2.53
N ILE A 104 8.00 13.81 1.91
CA ILE A 104 7.30 13.21 0.79
C ILE A 104 8.42 12.83 -0.16
N VAL A 105 8.59 11.54 -0.42
CA VAL A 105 9.45 11.08 -1.50
C VAL A 105 8.94 11.81 -2.74
N GLU A 106 9.65 12.86 -3.18
CA GLU A 106 9.44 13.47 -4.49
C GLU A 106 9.88 12.43 -5.51
N ILE A 107 8.98 11.47 -5.77
CA ILE A 107 9.02 10.62 -6.95
C ILE A 107 9.10 11.61 -8.11
N SER A 108 10.18 11.51 -8.90
CA SER A 108 10.44 12.47 -9.95
C SER A 108 9.31 12.43 -11.00
N LYS A 109 9.16 13.52 -11.76
CA LYS A 109 8.18 13.58 -12.86
C LYS A 109 8.34 12.41 -13.83
N ASP A 110 9.58 11.96 -14.05
CA ASP A 110 9.90 10.83 -14.92
C ASP A 110 9.48 9.48 -14.31
N ASP A 111 9.57 9.33 -13.00
CA ASP A 111 9.12 8.13 -12.31
C ASP A 111 7.60 8.01 -12.34
N TYR A 112 6.87 9.11 -12.09
CA TYR A 112 5.42 9.13 -12.26
C TYR A 112 5.03 8.78 -13.70
N PHE A 113 5.72 9.34 -14.69
CA PHE A 113 5.49 8.99 -16.10
C PHE A 113 5.64 7.48 -16.34
N ASN A 114 6.74 6.89 -15.86
CA ASN A 114 7.02 5.47 -15.98
C ASN A 114 5.97 4.59 -15.27
N LEU A 115 5.48 5.02 -14.10
CA LEU A 115 4.44 4.31 -13.36
C LEU A 115 3.09 4.39 -14.07
N THR A 116 2.77 5.54 -14.67
CA THR A 116 1.54 5.72 -15.45
C THR A 116 1.54 4.86 -16.72
N ILE A 117 2.63 4.82 -17.48
CA ILE A 117 2.70 4.00 -18.71
C ILE A 117 2.68 2.49 -18.41
N LYS A 118 3.15 2.08 -17.23
CA LYS A 118 3.09 0.68 -16.76
C LYS A 118 1.70 0.31 -16.21
N GLY A 119 0.81 1.28 -16.02
CA GLY A 119 -0.51 1.08 -15.43
C GLY A 119 -0.50 0.87 -13.91
N GLU A 120 0.62 1.18 -13.23
CA GLU A 120 0.73 1.10 -11.77
C GLU A 120 0.03 2.27 -11.09
N ILE A 121 -0.02 3.43 -11.77
CA ILE A 121 -0.77 4.62 -11.36
C ILE A 121 -1.70 5.03 -12.51
N MET A 122 -2.98 5.24 -12.22
CA MET A 122 -3.92 5.76 -13.21
C MET A 122 -3.78 7.27 -13.35
N PHE A 123 -3.87 7.76 -14.58
CA PHE A 123 -3.94 9.19 -14.85
C PHE A 123 -5.39 9.66 -14.60
N ASP A 124 -5.67 10.19 -13.42
CA ASP A 124 -6.98 10.69 -13.00
C ASP A 124 -6.89 12.05 -12.31
N VAL A 125 -8.01 12.57 -11.81
CA VAL A 125 -8.08 13.89 -11.12
C VAL A 125 -7.19 13.97 -9.88
N HIS A 126 -6.81 12.82 -9.29
CA HIS A 126 -5.93 12.75 -8.13
C HIS A 126 -4.46 12.59 -8.52
N HIS A 127 -4.14 12.49 -9.82
CA HIS A 127 -2.77 12.37 -10.29
C HIS A 127 -1.99 13.66 -10.03
N PRO A 128 -0.79 13.60 -9.41
CA PRO A 128 -0.02 14.81 -9.06
C PRO A 128 0.28 15.74 -10.25
N TYR A 129 0.41 15.16 -11.44
CA TYR A 129 0.64 15.88 -12.70
C TYR A 129 -0.61 15.97 -13.60
N PHE A 130 -1.82 15.75 -13.07
CA PHE A 130 -3.07 15.87 -13.85
C PHE A 130 -3.25 17.27 -14.47
N ASN A 131 -2.77 18.30 -13.78
CA ASN A 131 -2.87 19.68 -14.23
C ASN A 131 -1.73 20.12 -15.15
N ASP A 132 -0.71 19.29 -15.37
CA ASP A 132 0.44 19.61 -16.22
C ASP A 132 0.20 19.18 -17.67
N GLU A 133 -0.08 20.16 -18.54
CA GLU A 133 -0.30 19.94 -19.97
C GLU A 133 0.91 19.32 -20.68
N CYS A 134 2.14 19.65 -20.25
CA CYS A 134 3.35 19.07 -20.83
C CYS A 134 3.48 17.58 -20.48
N PHE A 135 3.05 17.18 -19.28
CA PHE A 135 2.99 15.77 -18.87
C PHE A 135 1.94 15.01 -19.67
N LEU A 136 0.74 15.56 -19.80
CA LEU A 136 -0.35 14.97 -20.58
C LEU A 136 0.03 14.78 -22.05
N ASN A 137 0.65 15.79 -22.68
CA ASN A 137 1.10 15.71 -24.06
C ASN A 137 2.19 14.65 -24.25
N SER A 138 3.10 14.51 -23.29
CA SER A 138 4.11 13.44 -23.29
C SER A 138 3.48 12.06 -23.18
N LEU A 139 2.46 11.92 -22.33
CA LEU A 139 1.76 10.66 -22.08
C LEU A 139 0.95 10.22 -23.30
N LEU A 140 0.24 11.16 -23.94
CA LEU A 140 -0.44 10.92 -25.21
C LEU A 140 0.54 10.54 -26.32
N SER A 141 1.66 11.26 -26.45
CA SER A 141 2.68 10.96 -27.46
C SER A 141 3.24 9.54 -27.28
N TYR A 142 3.45 9.12 -26.04
CA TYR A 142 3.88 7.75 -25.73
C TYR A 142 2.80 6.73 -26.12
N PHE A 143 1.55 6.88 -25.67
CA PHE A 143 0.49 5.91 -26.00
C PHE A 143 0.16 5.85 -27.49
N ILE A 144 0.32 6.96 -28.24
CA ILE A 144 0.27 6.98 -29.71
C ILE A 144 1.42 6.15 -30.31
N SER A 145 2.65 6.31 -29.78
CA SER A 145 3.82 5.58 -30.28
C SER A 145 3.74 4.06 -30.07
N VAL A 146 3.04 3.62 -29.02
CA VAL A 146 2.78 2.19 -28.73
C VAL A 146 1.42 1.70 -29.25
N GLU A 147 0.75 2.50 -30.09
CA GLU A 147 -0.56 2.20 -30.70
C GLU A 147 -1.67 1.82 -29.69
N ASN A 148 -1.57 2.32 -28.46
CA ASN A 148 -2.55 2.09 -27.40
C ASN A 148 -3.64 3.17 -27.41
N TYR A 149 -4.48 3.11 -28.44
CA TYR A 149 -5.53 4.11 -28.68
C TYR A 149 -6.64 4.12 -27.62
N GLU A 150 -6.82 3.02 -26.87
CA GLU A 150 -7.76 2.94 -25.76
C GLU A 150 -7.37 3.91 -24.64
N MET A 151 -6.09 3.90 -24.24
CA MET A 151 -5.57 4.83 -23.25
C MET A 151 -5.59 6.28 -23.75
N CYS A 152 -5.32 6.52 -25.03
CA CYS A 152 -5.47 7.85 -25.62
C CYS A 152 -6.90 8.38 -25.51
N SER A 153 -7.91 7.54 -25.76
CA SER A 153 -9.32 7.94 -25.63
C SER A 153 -9.67 8.33 -24.20
N GLN A 154 -9.23 7.54 -23.22
CA GLN A 154 -9.47 7.79 -21.80
C GLN A 154 -8.83 9.10 -21.33
N ILE A 155 -7.57 9.37 -21.71
CA ILE A 155 -6.88 10.60 -21.35
C ILE A 155 -7.58 11.84 -21.96
N VAL A 156 -8.02 11.74 -23.22
CA VAL A 156 -8.74 12.82 -23.90
C VAL A 156 -10.13 13.07 -23.29
N GLU A 157 -10.84 12.03 -22.86
CA GLU A 157 -12.12 12.17 -22.15
C GLU A 157 -11.95 12.87 -20.80
N LEU A 158 -10.90 12.52 -20.06
CA LEU A 158 -10.56 13.15 -18.78
C LEU A 158 -10.18 14.63 -18.94
N ASP A 159 -9.40 14.96 -19.97
CA ASP A 159 -9.05 16.36 -20.29
C ASP A 159 -10.27 17.19 -20.72
N LYS A 160 -11.21 16.60 -21.45
CA LYS A 160 -12.48 17.27 -21.77
C LYS A 160 -13.32 17.52 -20.52
N SER A 161 -13.39 16.56 -19.60
CA SER A 161 -14.14 16.71 -18.35
C SER A 161 -13.58 17.81 -17.44
N LYS A 162 -12.26 18.02 -17.48
CA LYS A 162 -11.55 19.11 -16.78
C LYS A 162 -11.94 20.50 -17.30
N ASN A 163 -12.25 20.64 -18.59
CA ASN A 163 -12.61 21.93 -19.20
C ASN A 163 -14.12 22.28 -19.08
N LEU A 164 -14.91 21.42 -18.44
CA LEU A 164 -16.36 21.56 -18.25
C LEU A 164 -16.78 21.82 -16.79
N SER A 165 -15.83 21.83 -15.84
CA SER A 165 -16.00 22.26 -14.44
C SER A 165 -15.31 23.59 -14.18
#